data_AF-A0A4V1XUT1-F1
#
_entry.id   AF-A0A4V1XUT1-F1
#
_cell.length_a   1.000
_cell.length_b   1.000
_cell.length_c   1.000
_cell.angle_alpha   90.00
_cell.angle_beta   90.00
_cell.angle_gamma   90.00
#
_symmetry.space_group_name_H-M   'P 1'
#
loop_
_entity.id
_entity.type
_entity.pdbx_description
1 polymer ?
#
loop_
_entity_poly.entity_id
_entity_poly.type
_entity_poly.pdbx_seq_one_letter_code
_entity_poly.pdbx_strand_id
1 'polypeptide(L)'
;MALNSTTFPEMGGDELRQTSLLSEECLSLLVFPFFFWVFSFVFMAFEQAGVLQQYRLRTAAEEEKLNKVSPRDCATNVLGNQALEFVVGLVSMRLLGPSPLSEMWEASPRWVVLVALRCVAVAGLDVDRFAGKWSLSVHGFEETLAVYASNYVVPAAQLLVAFFVADTWQYFAHRFSHTNKFFYKHVHSWHHRLYAPYTFGAQYIHPAEALLLDSIGNTLSFV
;
A
#
# COMPACT_ATOMS: atom_id res chain seq x y z
N MET A 1 -22.41 -44.64 -19.61
CA MET A 1 -22.28 -44.58 -18.13
C MET A 1 -21.64 -43.23 -17.83
N ALA A 2 -22.46 -42.23 -17.50
CA ALA A 2 -22.04 -40.84 -17.38
C ALA A 2 -21.27 -40.66 -16.05
N LEU A 3 -20.06 -40.11 -16.14
CA LEU A 3 -19.27 -39.70 -14.98
C LEU A 3 -19.84 -38.37 -14.50
N ASN A 4 -20.38 -38.36 -13.27
CA ASN A 4 -20.78 -37.17 -12.54
C ASN A 4 -19.57 -36.22 -12.44
N SER A 5 -19.64 -35.09 -13.14
CA SER A 5 -18.82 -33.92 -12.84
C SER A 5 -19.21 -33.42 -11.44
N THR A 6 -18.34 -33.66 -10.46
CA THR A 6 -18.38 -32.95 -9.18
C THR A 6 -18.03 -31.49 -9.47
N THR A 7 -19.05 -30.71 -9.79
CA THR A 7 -18.99 -29.25 -9.69
C THR A 7 -18.68 -28.94 -8.23
N PHE A 8 -17.48 -28.43 -7.96
CA PHE A 8 -17.25 -27.72 -6.71
C PHE A 8 -18.35 -26.66 -6.60
N PRO A 9 -19.07 -26.56 -5.46
CA PRO A 9 -19.97 -25.45 -5.28
C PRO A 9 -19.15 -24.18 -5.43
N GLU A 10 -19.54 -23.31 -6.37
CA GLU A 10 -19.18 -21.91 -6.30
C GLU A 10 -19.62 -21.46 -4.91
N MET A 11 -18.68 -21.39 -3.97
CA MET A 11 -18.91 -20.75 -2.69
C MET A 11 -19.28 -19.31 -3.04
N GLY A 12 -20.57 -19.00 -2.92
CA GLY A 12 -21.17 -17.73 -3.31
C GLY A 12 -20.39 -16.56 -2.73
N GLY A 13 -19.47 -16.00 -3.51
CA GLY A 13 -18.74 -14.79 -3.17
C GLY A 13 -19.66 -13.58 -3.13
N ASP A 14 -20.81 -13.63 -3.81
CA ASP A 14 -21.76 -12.53 -3.90
C ASP A 14 -22.55 -12.27 -2.60
N GLU A 15 -22.85 -13.30 -1.80
CA GLU A 15 -23.62 -13.11 -0.55
C GLU A 15 -22.77 -12.51 0.58
N LEU A 16 -21.45 -12.76 0.59
CA LEU A 16 -20.53 -12.12 1.54
C LEU A 16 -20.16 -10.68 1.13
N ARG A 17 -20.27 -10.33 -0.15
CA ARG A 17 -19.95 -8.99 -0.68
C ARG A 17 -20.94 -7.92 -0.23
N GLN A 18 -22.17 -8.30 0.09
CA GLN A 18 -23.28 -7.39 0.35
C GLN A 18 -23.36 -6.86 1.79
N THR A 19 -22.45 -7.26 2.70
CA THR A 19 -22.50 -6.91 4.13
C THR A 19 -21.40 -5.95 4.59
N SER A 20 -20.51 -5.50 3.69
CA SER A 20 -19.46 -4.56 4.08
C SER A 20 -20.05 -3.17 4.33
N LEU A 21 -19.84 -2.64 5.55
CA LEU A 21 -20.22 -1.27 5.94
C LEU A 21 -19.56 -0.19 5.06
N LEU A 22 -18.49 -0.54 4.34
CA LEU A 22 -17.70 0.33 3.48
C LEU A 22 -17.43 -0.39 2.16
N SER A 23 -17.47 0.34 1.05
CA SER A 23 -17.09 -0.20 -0.25
C SER A 23 -15.61 -0.60 -0.29
N GLU A 24 -15.23 -1.52 -1.18
CA GLU A 24 -13.84 -1.99 -1.33
C GLU A 24 -12.87 -0.83 -1.61
N GLU A 25 -13.31 0.19 -2.35
CA GLU A 25 -12.52 1.41 -2.62
C GLU A 25 -12.31 2.26 -1.37
N CYS A 26 -13.35 2.39 -0.53
CA CYS A 26 -13.20 3.10 0.75
C CYS A 26 -12.26 2.35 1.69
N LEU A 27 -12.32 1.01 1.70
CA LEU A 27 -11.44 0.19 2.52
C LEU A 27 -9.98 0.34 2.09
N SER A 28 -9.70 0.32 0.78
CA SER A 28 -8.33 0.48 0.27
C SER A 28 -7.75 1.86 0.55
N LEU A 29 -8.58 2.91 0.55
CA LEU A 29 -8.14 4.28 0.89
C LEU A 29 -7.95 4.50 2.40
N LEU A 30 -8.69 3.77 3.25
CA LEU A 30 -8.66 3.96 4.71
C LEU A 30 -7.64 3.06 5.42
N VAL A 31 -7.16 1.99 4.78
CA VAL A 31 -6.23 1.03 5.41
C VAL A 31 -4.94 1.71 5.88
N PHE A 32 -4.33 2.55 5.06
CA PHE A 32 -3.09 3.24 5.42
C PHE A 32 -3.27 4.28 6.53
N PRO A 33 -4.25 5.21 6.46
CA PRO A 33 -4.57 6.11 7.59
C PRO A 33 -4.89 5.35 8.88
N PHE A 34 -5.62 4.25 8.80
CA PHE A 34 -5.93 3.42 9.97
C PHE A 34 -4.66 2.91 10.64
N PHE A 35 -3.78 2.24 9.88
CA PHE A 35 -2.52 1.74 10.44
C PHE A 35 -1.60 2.87 10.90
N PHE A 36 -1.54 4.00 10.19
CA PHE A 36 -0.81 5.18 10.62
C PHE A 36 -1.20 5.63 12.03
N TRP A 37 -2.50 5.72 12.32
CA TRP A 37 -2.99 6.11 13.64
C TRP A 37 -2.77 5.01 14.69
N VAL A 38 -2.97 3.75 14.34
CA VAL A 38 -2.66 2.61 15.23
C VAL A 38 -1.20 2.67 15.67
N PHE A 39 -0.25 2.79 14.74
CA PHE A 39 1.17 2.89 15.07
C PHE A 39 1.47 4.17 15.87
N SER A 40 0.91 5.31 15.47
CA SER A 40 1.09 6.58 16.20
C SER A 40 0.65 6.47 17.66
N PHE A 41 -0.49 5.83 17.93
CA PHE A 41 -0.98 5.61 19.29
C PHE A 41 -0.15 4.59 20.08
N VAL A 42 0.35 3.53 19.43
CA VAL A 42 1.29 2.59 20.07
C VAL A 42 2.56 3.31 20.50
N PHE A 43 3.15 4.15 19.64
CA PHE A 43 4.33 4.94 20.00
C PHE A 43 4.03 5.96 21.10
N MET A 44 2.86 6.60 21.09
CA MET A 44 2.44 7.49 22.19
C MET A 44 2.28 6.73 23.51
N ALA A 45 1.74 5.51 23.49
CA ALA A 45 1.62 4.68 24.68
C ALA A 45 3.00 4.30 25.24
N PHE A 46 3.97 3.97 24.37
CA PHE A 46 5.36 3.73 24.78
C PHE A 46 6.02 4.97 25.36
N GLU A 47 5.74 6.15 24.80
CA GLU A 47 6.24 7.41 25.33
C GLU A 47 5.71 7.66 26.75
N GLN A 48 4.38 7.52 26.95
CA GLN A 48 3.73 7.71 28.25
C GLN A 48 4.19 6.69 29.30
N ALA A 49 4.40 5.43 28.89
CA ALA A 49 4.91 4.37 29.75
C ALA A 49 6.41 4.49 30.05
N GLY A 50 7.13 5.42 29.40
CA GLY A 50 8.55 5.65 29.64
C GLY A 50 9.49 4.61 29.02
N VAL A 51 8.98 3.71 28.16
CA VAL A 51 9.71 2.53 27.65
C VAL A 51 10.94 2.92 26.81
N LEU A 52 10.82 4.01 26.03
CA LEU A 52 11.83 4.43 25.06
C LEU A 52 12.57 5.72 25.47
N GLN A 53 12.43 6.19 26.72
CA GLN A 53 12.98 7.49 27.15
C GLN A 53 14.51 7.58 27.02
N GLN A 54 15.21 6.46 27.17
CA GLN A 54 16.67 6.39 27.00
C GLN A 54 17.15 6.73 25.58
N TYR A 55 16.29 6.61 24.57
CA TYR A 55 16.61 6.92 23.17
C TYR A 55 16.16 8.32 22.74
N ARG A 56 15.57 9.10 23.67
CA ARG A 56 15.02 10.41 23.35
C ARG A 56 16.15 11.41 23.11
N LEU A 57 16.09 12.09 21.96
CA LEU A 57 17.09 13.09 21.59
C LEU A 57 16.87 14.44 22.28
N ARG A 58 15.66 14.70 22.80
CA ARG A 58 15.25 15.98 23.41
C ARG A 58 14.31 15.73 24.57
N THR A 59 14.38 16.57 25.60
CA THR A 59 13.42 16.53 26.71
C THR A 59 12.07 17.13 26.30
N ALA A 60 10.97 16.73 26.94
CA ALA A 60 9.64 17.29 26.63
C ALA A 60 9.59 18.82 26.71
N ALA A 61 10.31 19.43 27.66
CA ALA A 61 10.41 20.89 27.78
C ALA A 61 11.15 21.54 26.59
N GLU A 62 12.16 20.87 26.04
CA GLU A 62 12.84 21.33 24.82
C GLU A 62 11.95 21.19 23.59
N GLU A 63 11.15 20.13 23.50
CA GLU A 63 10.23 19.92 22.39
C GLU A 63 9.16 21.00 22.34
N GLU A 64 8.53 21.30 23.49
CA GLU A 64 7.52 22.35 23.61
C GLU A 64 8.09 23.73 23.25
N LYS A 65 9.35 23.99 23.61
CA LYS A 65 10.02 25.25 23.28
C LYS A 65 10.40 25.36 21.80
N LEU A 66 10.78 24.26 21.16
CA LEU A 66 11.31 24.25 19.79
C LEU A 66 10.20 24.14 18.74
N ASN A 67 9.12 23.42 19.04
CA ASN A 67 8.00 23.26 18.13
C ASN A 67 7.17 24.54 18.05
N LYS A 68 6.84 24.96 16.83
CA LYS A 68 5.99 26.15 16.60
C LYS A 68 4.50 25.80 16.51
N VAL A 69 4.14 24.55 16.80
CA VAL A 69 2.83 23.96 16.52
C VAL A 69 2.47 23.03 17.66
N SER A 70 1.25 23.16 18.18
CA SER A 70 0.76 22.27 19.24
C SER A 70 0.47 20.86 18.69
N PRO A 71 0.49 19.81 19.54
CA PRO A 71 0.10 18.46 19.13
C PRO A 71 -1.29 18.40 18.50
N ARG A 72 -2.24 19.19 19.01
CA ARG A 72 -3.62 19.24 18.51
C ARG A 72 -3.70 19.84 17.11
N ASP A 73 -2.99 20.94 16.87
CA ASP A 73 -2.96 21.58 15.55
C ASP A 73 -2.26 20.68 14.52
N CYS A 74 -1.21 19.97 14.95
CA CYS A 74 -0.54 18.96 14.15
C CYS A 74 -1.52 17.83 13.77
N ALA A 75 -2.21 17.22 14.73
CA ALA A 75 -3.17 16.15 14.48
C ALA A 75 -4.32 16.61 13.58
N THR A 76 -4.80 17.85 13.77
CA THR A 76 -5.87 18.43 12.94
C THR A 76 -5.43 18.60 11.49
N ASN A 77 -4.19 19.05 11.27
CA ASN A 77 -3.62 19.15 9.92
C ASN A 77 -3.44 17.78 9.26
N VAL A 78 -2.93 16.78 10.00
CA VAL A 78 -2.79 15.40 9.50
C VAL A 78 -4.15 14.84 9.08
N LEU A 79 -5.16 14.96 9.93
CA LEU A 79 -6.52 14.51 9.59
C LEU A 79 -7.10 15.25 8.38
N GLY A 80 -6.81 16.55 8.26
CA GLY A 80 -7.19 17.34 7.08
C GLY A 80 -6.52 16.87 5.79
N ASN A 81 -5.22 16.56 5.83
CA ASN A 81 -4.48 16.02 4.69
C ASN A 81 -4.99 14.62 4.32
N GLN A 82 -5.21 13.73 5.29
CA GLN A 82 -5.79 12.40 5.05
C GLN A 82 -7.21 12.48 4.47
N ALA A 83 -8.02 13.45 4.89
CA ALA A 83 -9.34 13.68 4.29
C ALA A 83 -9.23 14.19 2.84
N LEU A 84 -8.28 15.07 2.56
CA LEU A 84 -7.99 15.53 1.20
C LEU A 84 -7.51 14.36 0.31
N GLU A 85 -6.58 13.55 0.79
CA GLU A 85 -6.07 12.36 0.11
C GLU A 85 -7.19 11.35 -0.16
N PHE A 86 -8.09 11.12 0.81
CA PHE A 86 -9.25 10.26 0.62
C PHE A 86 -10.14 10.75 -0.52
N VAL A 87 -10.46 12.05 -0.55
CA VAL A 87 -11.28 12.64 -1.62
C VAL A 87 -10.58 12.54 -2.97
N VAL A 88 -9.30 12.90 -3.04
CA VAL A 88 -8.54 12.83 -4.30
C VAL A 88 -8.39 11.39 -4.77
N GLY A 89 -8.07 10.45 -3.89
CA GLY A 89 -7.96 9.02 -4.20
C GLY A 89 -9.27 8.47 -4.74
N LEU A 90 -10.40 8.77 -4.08
CA LEU A 90 -11.72 8.32 -4.54
C LEU A 90 -12.05 8.89 -5.92
N VAL A 91 -11.77 10.18 -6.16
CA VAL A 91 -11.96 10.81 -7.48
C VAL A 91 -11.05 10.18 -8.53
N SER A 92 -9.77 9.97 -8.23
CA SER A 92 -8.81 9.32 -9.13
C SER A 92 -9.26 7.92 -9.54
N MET A 93 -9.69 7.08 -8.58
CA MET A 93 -10.19 5.73 -8.86
C MET A 93 -11.42 5.75 -9.77
N ARG A 94 -12.31 6.75 -9.62
CA ARG A 94 -13.52 6.88 -10.44
C ARG A 94 -13.25 7.41 -11.84
N LEU A 95 -12.22 8.25 -12.01
CA LEU A 95 -11.91 8.90 -13.28
C LEU A 95 -10.90 8.13 -14.13
N LEU A 96 -9.89 7.53 -13.51
CA LEU A 96 -8.78 6.90 -14.23
C LEU A 96 -9.07 5.44 -14.62
N GLY A 97 -10.00 4.78 -13.91
CA GLY A 97 -10.29 3.36 -14.15
C GLY A 97 -9.09 2.46 -13.87
N PRO A 98 -9.16 1.16 -14.23
CA PRO A 98 -8.00 0.27 -14.15
C PRO A 98 -6.90 0.74 -15.09
N SER A 99 -5.65 0.72 -14.62
CA SER A 99 -4.50 1.03 -15.46
C SER A 99 -4.26 -0.10 -16.48
N PRO A 100 -3.69 0.19 -17.67
CA PRO A 100 -3.32 -0.87 -18.63
C PRO A 100 -2.36 -1.92 -18.06
N LEU A 101 -1.52 -1.50 -17.10
CA LEU A 101 -0.62 -2.40 -16.39
C LEU A 101 -1.41 -3.31 -15.44
N SER A 102 -2.39 -2.81 -14.68
CA SER A 102 -3.27 -3.64 -13.84
C SER A 102 -4.04 -4.68 -14.67
N GLU A 103 -4.55 -4.31 -15.84
CA GLU A 103 -5.20 -5.24 -16.76
C GLU A 103 -4.22 -6.32 -17.27
N MET A 104 -2.99 -5.93 -17.58
CA MET A 104 -1.93 -6.87 -17.96
C MET A 104 -1.61 -7.84 -16.82
N TRP A 105 -1.50 -7.37 -15.57
CA TRP A 105 -1.25 -8.21 -14.41
C TRP A 105 -2.35 -9.25 -14.22
N GLU A 106 -3.62 -8.86 -14.33
CA GLU A 106 -4.77 -9.76 -14.21
C GLU A 106 -4.84 -10.79 -15.36
N ALA A 107 -4.47 -10.38 -16.57
CA ALA A 107 -4.41 -11.28 -17.72
C ALA A 107 -3.19 -12.24 -17.70
N SER A 108 -2.19 -11.97 -16.84
CA SER A 108 -0.88 -12.63 -16.89
C SER A 108 -0.68 -14.02 -16.25
N PRO A 109 -1.35 -14.40 -15.14
CA PRO A 109 -0.84 -15.49 -14.29
C PRO A 109 -0.81 -16.83 -15.00
N ARG A 110 -1.85 -17.14 -15.78
CA ARG A 110 -2.00 -18.44 -16.44
C ARG A 110 -0.93 -18.67 -17.50
N TRP A 111 -0.68 -17.70 -18.38
CA TRP A 111 0.32 -17.90 -19.43
C TRP A 111 1.75 -17.85 -18.88
N VAL A 112 2.01 -17.04 -17.85
CA VAL A 112 3.32 -17.01 -17.18
C VAL A 112 3.63 -18.38 -16.56
N VAL A 113 2.67 -18.98 -15.84
CA VAL A 113 2.80 -20.33 -15.27
C VAL A 113 3.05 -21.37 -16.38
N LEU A 114 2.28 -21.30 -17.47
CA LEU A 114 2.45 -22.23 -18.60
C LEU A 114 3.82 -22.09 -19.29
N VAL A 115 4.30 -20.86 -19.49
CA VAL A 115 5.64 -20.62 -20.07
C VAL A 115 6.72 -21.11 -19.12
N ALA A 116 6.62 -20.82 -17.82
CA ALA A 116 7.58 -21.26 -16.82
C ALA A 116 7.68 -22.80 -16.77
N LEU A 117 6.54 -23.50 -16.73
CA LEU A 117 6.51 -24.97 -16.75
C LEU A 117 7.08 -25.56 -18.05
N ARG A 118 6.82 -24.91 -19.19
CA ARG A 118 7.43 -25.31 -20.47
C ARG A 118 8.94 -25.09 -20.49
N CYS A 119 9.45 -23.99 -19.94
CA CYS A 119 10.88 -23.76 -19.80
C CYS A 119 11.55 -24.82 -18.90
N VAL A 120 10.90 -25.18 -17.79
CA VAL A 120 11.34 -26.25 -16.87
C VAL A 120 11.39 -27.61 -17.61
N ALA A 121 10.36 -27.93 -18.39
CA ALA A 121 10.33 -29.15 -19.20
C ALA A 121 11.45 -29.17 -20.26
N VAL A 122 11.68 -28.05 -20.95
CA VAL A 122 12.78 -27.90 -21.92
C VAL A 122 14.16 -28.01 -21.26
N ALA A 123 14.29 -27.58 -20.00
CA ALA A 123 15.50 -27.76 -19.20
C ALA A 123 15.74 -29.22 -18.74
N GLY A 124 14.88 -30.17 -19.14
CA GLY A 124 15.02 -31.59 -18.84
C GLY A 124 14.45 -32.02 -17.49
N LEU A 125 13.67 -31.15 -16.83
CA LEU A 125 12.98 -31.49 -15.60
C LEU A 125 11.61 -32.11 -15.91
N ASP A 126 11.36 -33.28 -15.33
CA ASP A 126 10.12 -34.05 -15.53
C ASP A 126 8.96 -33.46 -14.71
N VAL A 127 8.16 -32.62 -15.39
CA VAL A 127 7.00 -31.94 -14.80
C VAL A 127 5.89 -32.93 -14.44
N ASP A 128 5.70 -34.00 -15.23
CA ASP A 128 4.73 -35.06 -14.95
C ASP A 128 5.05 -35.78 -13.64
N ARG A 129 6.33 -36.15 -13.44
CA ARG A 129 6.79 -36.76 -12.19
C ARG A 129 6.64 -35.81 -11.00
N PHE A 130 6.85 -34.51 -11.21
CA PHE A 130 6.68 -33.53 -10.15
C PHE A 130 5.19 -33.35 -9.77
N ALA A 131 4.30 -33.22 -10.76
CA ALA A 131 2.86 -33.17 -10.55
C ALA A 131 2.33 -34.44 -9.86
N GLY A 132 2.85 -35.60 -10.26
CA GLY A 132 2.53 -36.90 -9.65
C GLY A 132 2.88 -37.02 -8.16
N LYS A 133 3.88 -36.28 -7.66
CA LYS A 133 4.17 -36.23 -6.20
C LYS A 133 3.02 -35.63 -5.39
N TRP A 134 2.21 -34.79 -6.03
CA TRP A 134 1.05 -34.15 -5.43
C TRP A 134 -0.26 -34.86 -5.77
N SER A 135 -0.19 -36.04 -6.41
CA SER A 135 -1.35 -36.79 -6.90
C SER A 135 -2.23 -35.98 -7.88
N LEU A 136 -1.61 -35.02 -8.59
CA LEU A 136 -2.28 -34.17 -9.58
C LEU A 136 -1.92 -34.61 -11.00
N SER A 137 -2.87 -34.45 -11.93
CA SER A 137 -2.53 -34.43 -13.36
C SER A 137 -1.71 -33.18 -13.66
N VAL A 138 -0.95 -33.17 -14.77
CA VAL A 138 -0.23 -31.94 -15.20
C VAL A 138 -1.19 -30.77 -15.33
N HIS A 139 -2.39 -30.99 -15.86
CA HIS A 139 -3.41 -29.95 -15.98
C HIS A 139 -3.88 -29.44 -14.61
N GLY A 140 -4.14 -30.33 -13.65
CA GLY A 140 -4.53 -29.94 -12.30
C GLY A 140 -3.41 -29.22 -11.53
N PHE A 141 -2.15 -29.58 -11.80
CA PHE A 141 -0.98 -28.90 -11.25
C PHE A 141 -0.80 -27.50 -11.85
N GLU A 142 -0.95 -27.35 -13.17
CA GLU A 142 -0.97 -26.06 -13.86
C GLU A 142 -2.06 -25.13 -13.30
N GLU A 143 -3.28 -25.65 -13.14
CA GLU A 143 -4.41 -24.89 -12.59
C GLU A 143 -4.15 -24.46 -11.14
N THR A 144 -3.63 -25.37 -10.31
CA THR A 144 -3.26 -25.05 -8.93
C THR A 144 -2.21 -23.93 -8.88
N LEU A 145 -1.15 -24.02 -9.68
CA LEU A 145 -0.13 -22.98 -9.74
C LEU A 145 -0.67 -21.65 -10.26
N ALA A 146 -1.55 -21.67 -11.26
CA ALA A 146 -2.21 -20.47 -11.76
C ALA A 146 -3.06 -19.81 -10.66
N VAL A 147 -3.83 -20.58 -9.89
CA VAL A 147 -4.63 -20.08 -8.76
C VAL A 147 -3.73 -19.47 -7.67
N TYR A 148 -2.63 -20.15 -7.29
CA TYR A 148 -1.68 -19.59 -6.31
C TYR A 148 -0.99 -18.32 -6.84
N ALA A 149 -0.62 -18.31 -8.12
CA ALA A 149 0.01 -17.15 -8.74
C ALA A 149 -0.94 -15.95 -8.75
N SER A 150 -2.20 -16.14 -9.16
CA SER A 150 -3.22 -15.09 -9.18
C SER A 150 -3.54 -14.55 -7.78
N ASN A 151 -3.68 -15.41 -6.78
CA ASN A 151 -4.15 -14.97 -5.45
C ASN A 151 -3.04 -14.41 -4.54
N TYR A 152 -1.78 -14.79 -4.77
CA TYR A 152 -0.69 -14.41 -3.86
C TYR A 152 0.49 -13.76 -4.57
N VAL A 153 0.98 -14.37 -5.65
CA VAL A 153 2.22 -13.91 -6.29
C VAL A 153 2.01 -12.59 -7.02
N VAL A 154 0.93 -12.47 -7.79
CA VAL A 154 0.62 -11.22 -8.51
C VAL A 154 0.32 -10.07 -7.56
N PRO A 155 -0.58 -10.19 -6.55
CA PRO A 155 -0.78 -9.11 -5.59
C PRO A 155 0.48 -8.73 -4.82
N ALA A 156 1.32 -9.70 -4.44
CA ALA A 156 2.58 -9.41 -3.77
C ALA A 156 3.56 -8.65 -4.70
N ALA A 157 3.65 -9.05 -5.96
CA ALA A 157 4.49 -8.35 -6.95
C ALA A 157 3.98 -6.93 -7.23
N GLN A 158 2.66 -6.76 -7.39
CA GLN A 158 2.02 -5.45 -7.53
C GLN A 158 2.32 -4.56 -6.32
N LEU A 159 2.20 -5.09 -5.10
CA LEU A 159 2.53 -4.35 -3.87
C LEU A 159 4.01 -3.94 -3.82
N LEU A 160 4.93 -4.83 -4.21
CA LEU A 160 6.36 -4.52 -4.25
C LEU A 160 6.68 -3.43 -5.28
N VAL A 161 6.07 -3.50 -6.47
CA VAL A 161 6.23 -2.46 -7.50
C VAL A 161 5.62 -1.14 -7.01
N ALA A 162 4.44 -1.17 -6.41
CA ALA A 162 3.79 0.00 -5.84
C ALA A 162 4.66 0.66 -4.75
N PHE A 163 5.23 -0.12 -3.83
CA PHE A 163 6.16 0.40 -2.83
C PHE A 163 7.43 0.98 -3.44
N PHE A 164 7.98 0.34 -4.47
CA PHE A 164 9.16 0.88 -5.17
C PHE A 164 8.85 2.22 -5.85
N VAL A 165 7.72 2.33 -6.54
CA VAL A 165 7.28 3.57 -7.20
C VAL A 165 6.98 4.66 -6.18
N ALA A 166 6.22 4.34 -5.12
CA ALA A 166 5.88 5.26 -4.05
C ALA A 166 7.14 5.81 -3.36
N ASP A 167 8.06 4.94 -2.95
CA ASP A 167 9.30 5.33 -2.27
C ASP A 167 10.21 6.17 -3.18
N THR A 168 10.33 5.77 -4.44
CA THR A 168 11.06 6.55 -5.45
C THR A 168 10.47 7.95 -5.60
N TRP A 169 9.14 8.05 -5.77
CA TRP A 169 8.46 9.33 -5.88
C TRP A 169 8.66 10.18 -4.63
N GLN A 170 8.43 9.60 -3.45
CA GLN A 170 8.55 10.29 -2.17
C GLN A 170 9.94 10.86 -1.98
N TYR A 171 10.98 10.07 -2.27
CA TYR A 171 12.36 10.52 -2.21
C TYR A 171 12.62 11.74 -3.12
N PHE A 172 12.26 11.64 -4.40
CA PHE A 172 12.56 12.70 -5.37
C PHE A 172 11.73 13.96 -5.14
N ALA A 173 10.45 13.81 -4.80
CA ALA A 173 9.57 14.94 -4.54
C ALA A 173 9.92 15.64 -3.21
N HIS A 174 10.32 14.88 -2.18
CA HIS A 174 10.85 15.46 -0.94
C HIS A 174 12.20 16.16 -1.18
N ARG A 175 13.11 15.55 -1.96
CA ARG A 175 14.38 16.17 -2.35
C ARG A 175 14.17 17.43 -3.17
N PHE A 176 13.23 17.44 -4.10
CA PHE A 176 12.83 18.63 -4.84
C PHE A 176 12.38 19.73 -3.88
N SER A 177 11.56 19.37 -2.89
CA SER A 177 11.04 20.30 -1.88
C SER A 177 12.13 20.96 -1.04
N HIS A 178 13.24 20.24 -0.79
CA HIS A 178 14.42 20.77 -0.10
C HIS A 178 15.36 21.59 -0.99
N THR A 179 15.44 21.27 -2.29
CA THR A 179 16.41 21.91 -3.21
C THR A 179 15.83 23.13 -3.93
N ASN A 180 14.52 23.14 -4.18
CA ASN A 180 13.83 24.27 -4.77
C ASN A 180 13.54 25.34 -3.71
N LYS A 181 14.18 26.51 -3.81
CA LYS A 181 14.03 27.61 -2.83
C LYS A 181 12.59 28.08 -2.65
N PHE A 182 11.79 28.10 -3.71
CA PHE A 182 10.38 28.51 -3.64
C PHE A 182 9.57 27.47 -2.86
N PHE A 183 9.70 26.20 -3.24
CA PHE A 183 8.95 25.12 -2.61
C PHE A 183 9.36 24.95 -1.15
N TYR A 184 10.67 25.03 -0.86
CA TYR A 184 11.17 25.03 0.50
C TYR A 184 10.54 26.15 1.32
N LYS A 185 10.63 27.40 0.86
CA LYS A 185 10.22 28.55 1.66
C LYS A 185 8.71 28.60 1.92
N HIS A 186 7.88 28.25 0.95
CA HIS A 186 6.43 28.48 1.03
C HIS A 186 5.62 27.22 1.36
N VAL A 187 6.13 26.04 1.01
CA VAL A 187 5.41 24.78 1.14
C VAL A 187 6.08 23.92 2.21
N HIS A 188 7.30 23.45 1.95
CA HIS A 188 8.00 22.48 2.80
C HIS A 188 8.42 23.05 4.17
N SER A 189 8.63 24.37 4.28
CA SER A 189 8.94 25.02 5.56
C SER A 189 7.83 24.85 6.60
N TRP A 190 6.60 24.54 6.15
CA TRP A 190 5.49 24.18 7.04
C TRP A 190 5.84 22.94 7.86
N HIS A 191 6.29 21.88 7.19
CA HIS A 191 6.72 20.64 7.84
C HIS A 191 7.82 20.91 8.87
N HIS A 192 8.80 21.74 8.51
CA HIS A 192 9.92 22.16 9.38
C HIS A 192 9.54 23.15 10.50
N ARG A 193 8.24 23.36 10.78
CA ARG A 193 7.78 24.01 12.02
C ARG A 193 7.78 23.05 13.21
N LEU A 194 7.79 21.75 12.94
CA LEU A 194 8.02 20.70 13.94
C LEU A 194 9.52 20.37 13.98
N TYR A 195 10.21 20.90 14.99
CA TYR A 195 11.64 20.66 15.19
C TYR A 195 11.90 19.37 15.96
N ALA A 196 10.95 18.98 16.82
CA ALA A 196 10.90 17.70 17.50
C ALA A 196 9.58 17.02 17.14
N PRO A 197 9.58 16.10 16.16
CA PRO A 197 8.35 15.57 15.60
C PRO A 197 7.57 14.76 16.64
N TYR A 198 6.26 15.03 16.73
CA TYR A 198 5.32 14.12 17.40
C TYR A 198 5.28 12.79 16.65
N THR A 199 4.75 11.74 17.29
CA THR A 199 4.63 10.39 16.67
C THR A 199 3.87 10.40 15.34
N PHE A 200 2.87 11.28 15.21
CA PHE A 200 2.08 11.52 14.00
C PHE A 200 2.56 12.74 13.19
N GLY A 201 3.66 13.39 13.59
CA GLY A 201 4.17 14.62 12.97
C GLY A 201 4.75 14.43 11.56
N ALA A 202 4.98 13.17 11.14
CA ALA A 202 5.50 12.86 9.81
C ALA A 202 4.59 13.39 8.68
N GLN A 203 3.27 13.36 8.87
CA GLN A 203 2.28 13.86 7.90
C GLN A 203 1.82 15.31 8.19
N TYR A 204 2.51 16.03 9.09
CA TYR A 204 2.28 17.45 9.28
C TYR A 204 2.92 18.24 8.14
N ILE A 205 2.16 18.45 7.08
CA ILE A 205 2.65 19.06 5.84
C ILE A 205 1.63 20.06 5.29
N HIS A 206 2.11 20.94 4.41
CA HIS A 206 1.23 21.87 3.70
C HIS A 206 0.27 21.07 2.77
N PRO A 207 -1.01 21.42 2.59
CA PRO A 207 -1.93 20.68 1.72
C PRO A 207 -1.43 20.47 0.28
N ALA A 208 -0.83 21.51 -0.34
CA ALA A 208 -0.13 21.38 -1.62
C ALA A 208 1.02 20.35 -1.62
N GLU A 209 1.69 20.14 -0.49
CA GLU A 209 2.69 19.09 -0.31
C GLU A 209 2.02 17.71 -0.22
N ALA A 210 0.92 17.58 0.53
CA ALA A 210 0.14 16.33 0.59
C ALA A 210 -0.38 15.90 -0.78
N LEU A 211 -0.79 16.87 -1.62
CA LEU A 211 -1.16 16.58 -3.01
C LEU A 211 0.04 16.09 -3.83
N LEU A 212 1.19 16.76 -3.71
CA LEU A 212 2.39 16.45 -4.50
C LEU A 212 3.04 15.13 -4.06
N LEU A 213 3.27 14.95 -2.77
CA LEU A 213 3.94 13.80 -2.18
C LEU A 213 2.99 12.60 -2.18
N ASP A 214 1.87 12.73 -1.48
CA ASP A 214 1.04 11.58 -1.13
C ASP A 214 0.02 11.28 -2.23
N SER A 215 -0.76 12.26 -2.69
CA SER A 215 -1.83 11.99 -3.69
C SER A 215 -1.28 11.59 -5.06
N ILE A 216 -0.29 12.33 -5.60
CA ILE A 216 0.34 11.98 -6.87
C ILE A 216 1.18 10.71 -6.71
N GLY A 217 1.94 10.55 -5.64
CA GLY A 217 2.72 9.35 -5.38
C GLY A 217 1.86 8.09 -5.32
N ASN A 218 0.74 8.15 -4.59
CA ASN A 218 -0.23 7.06 -4.53
C ASN A 218 -0.84 6.76 -5.89
N THR A 219 -1.29 7.79 -6.62
CA THR A 219 -1.87 7.61 -7.96
C THR A 219 -0.89 6.98 -8.95
N LEU A 220 0.40 7.37 -8.90
CA LEU A 220 1.45 6.75 -9.71
C LEU A 220 1.76 5.32 -9.32
N SER A 221 1.48 4.93 -8.07
CA SER A 221 1.71 3.57 -7.56
C SER A 221 0.54 2.62 -7.86
N PHE A 222 -0.62 3.17 -8.25
CA PHE A 222 -1.78 2.41 -8.74
C PHE A 222 -1.66 1.97 -10.21
N VAL A 223 -0.52 2.24 -10.87
CA VAL A 223 -0.25 1.79 -12.24
C VAL A 223 0.07 0.31 -12.30
#